data_AF-A0A5N8V7W5-F1
#
_entry.id   AF-A0A5N8V7W5-F1
#
_cell.length_a   1.000
_cell.length_b   1.000
_cell.length_c   1.000
_cell.angle_alpha   90.00
_cell.angle_beta   90.00
_cell.angle_gamma   90.00
#
_symmetry.space_group_name_H-M   'P 1'
#
loop_
_entity.id
_entity.type
_entity.pdbx_description
1 polymer ?
#
loop_
_entity_poly.entity_id
_entity_poly.type
_entity_poly.pdbx_seq_one_letter_code
_entity_poly.pdbx_strand_id
1 'polypeptide(L)' 'MSIGTARAADLPDTAGPARLLRGADMAMYRVKTREQQPGYLATRHDAYTPSVHGRRPGRPGTHLPLA' A
#
# COMPACT_ATOMS: atom_id res chain seq x y z
N MET A 1 -8.77 9.09 12.30
CA MET A 1 -8.22 7.71 12.33
C MET A 1 -8.25 7.17 10.91
N SER A 2 -7.15 6.57 10.43
CA SER A 2 -7.07 6.01 9.06
C SER A 2 -6.77 4.53 9.16
N ILE A 3 -7.54 3.70 8.47
CA ILE A 3 -7.42 2.23 8.47
C ILE A 3 -7.32 1.78 7.01
N GLY A 4 -6.36 0.91 6.71
CA GLY A 4 -6.24 0.22 5.44
C GLY A 4 -6.44 -1.27 5.62
N THR A 5 -7.15 -1.90 4.69
CA THR A 5 -7.43 -3.34 4.74
C THR A 5 -6.77 -4.05 3.55
N ALA A 6 -6.33 -5.28 3.74
CA ALA A 6 -5.85 -6.15 2.66
C ALA A 6 -6.34 -7.56 2.91
N ARG A 7 -6.61 -8.32 1.85
CA ARG A 7 -7.12 -9.70 1.95
C ARG A 7 -6.23 -10.65 1.16
N ALA A 8 -5.98 -11.82 1.75
CA ALA A 8 -5.21 -12.88 1.10
C ALA A 8 -5.85 -13.31 -0.22
N ALA A 9 -7.19 -13.42 -0.29
CA ALA A 9 -7.89 -13.80 -1.52
C ALA A 9 -7.61 -12.86 -2.71
N ASP A 10 -7.30 -11.58 -2.46
CA ASP A 10 -7.06 -10.59 -3.50
C ASP A 10 -5.59 -10.59 -3.98
N LEU A 11 -4.69 -11.21 -3.21
CA LEU A 11 -3.27 -11.36 -3.51
C LEU A 11 -2.95 -12.83 -3.86
N PRO A 12 -2.39 -13.14 -5.03
CA PRO A 12 -2.04 -14.52 -5.35
C PRO A 12 -1.05 -15.09 -4.33
N ASP A 13 -1.20 -16.38 -3.98
CA ASP A 13 -0.58 -17.06 -2.82
C ASP A 13 0.96 -16.95 -2.75
N THR A 14 1.62 -16.62 -3.85
CA THR A 14 3.06 -16.36 -3.93
C THR A 14 3.50 -15.05 -3.24
N ALA A 15 2.55 -14.22 -2.82
CA ALA A 15 2.82 -12.89 -2.26
C ALA A 15 3.38 -12.93 -0.82
N GLY A 16 3.03 -13.96 -0.03
CA GLY A 16 3.48 -14.10 1.36
C GLY A 16 3.01 -12.98 2.31
N PRO A 17 3.28 -13.09 3.63
CA PRO A 17 2.77 -12.15 4.65
C PRO A 17 3.22 -10.70 4.43
N ALA A 18 4.42 -10.50 3.89
CA ALA A 18 4.99 -9.18 3.63
C ALA A 18 4.15 -8.36 2.64
N ARG A 19 3.49 -9.02 1.67
CA ARG A 19 2.66 -8.34 0.68
C ARG A 19 1.30 -7.95 1.22
N LEU A 20 0.73 -8.74 2.12
CA LEU A 20 -0.48 -8.37 2.86
C LEU A 20 -0.26 -7.12 3.71
N LEU A 21 0.84 -7.11 4.48
CA LEU A 21 1.22 -5.95 5.29
C LEU A 21 1.49 -4.72 4.42
N ARG A 22 2.14 -4.90 3.28
CA ARG A 22 2.37 -3.81 2.31
C ARG A 22 1.07 -3.27 1.73
N GLY A 23 0.15 -4.15 1.32
CA GLY A 23 -1.16 -3.76 0.82
C GLY A 23 -1.94 -2.96 1.87
N ALA A 24 -2.01 -3.47 3.10
CA ALA A 24 -2.71 -2.81 4.20
C ALA A 24 -2.10 -1.43 4.52
N ASP A 25 -0.77 -1.32 4.53
CA ASP A 25 -0.09 -0.05 4.77
C ASP A 25 -0.27 0.95 3.61
N MET A 26 -0.30 0.49 2.36
CA MET A 26 -0.63 1.33 1.20
C MET A 26 -2.08 1.82 1.24
N ALA A 27 -3.02 0.93 1.55
CA ALA A 27 -4.42 1.30 1.73
C ALA A 27 -4.57 2.35 2.85
N MET A 28 -3.89 2.16 3.98
CA MET A 28 -3.90 3.10 5.10
C MET A 28 -3.30 4.44 4.68
N TYR A 29 -2.19 4.42 3.94
CA TYR A 29 -1.55 5.64 3.43
C TYR A 29 -2.49 6.44 2.53
N ARG A 30 -3.16 5.80 1.57
CA ARG A 30 -4.12 6.48 0.67
C ARG A 30 -5.31 7.07 1.41
N VAL A 31 -5.82 6.38 2.43
CA VAL A 31 -6.86 6.93 3.31
C VAL A 31 -6.32 8.10 4.12
N LYS A 32 -5.07 8.03 4.59
CA LYS A 32 -4.41 9.11 5.34
C LYS A 32 -4.15 10.35 4.47
N THR A 33 -3.80 10.19 3.20
CA THR A 33 -3.58 11.29 2.25
C THR A 33 -4.86 11.80 1.61
N ARG A 34 -6.02 11.23 1.93
CA ARG A 34 -7.34 11.53 1.34
C ARG A 34 -7.44 11.22 -0.16
N GLU A 35 -6.55 10.38 -0.68
CA GLU A 35 -6.67 9.83 -2.05
C GLU A 35 -7.81 8.81 -2.16
N GLN A 36 -8.15 8.15 -1.05
CA GLN A 36 -9.20 7.14 -0.97
C GLN A 36 -10.05 7.32 0.30
N GLN A 37 -11.26 6.77 0.27
CA GLN A 37 -12.19 6.84 1.41
C GLN A 37 -11.86 5.80 2.50
N PRO A 38 -12.24 6.04 3.77
CA PRO A 38 -12.14 5.05 4.82
C PRO A 38 -12.80 3.72 4.45
N GLY A 39 -12.18 2.60 4.83
CA GLY A 39 -12.63 1.26 4.42
C GLY A 39 -12.09 0.80 3.07
N TYR A 40 -11.17 1.55 2.47
CA TYR A 40 -10.48 1.15 1.25
C TYR A 40 -9.76 -0.21 1.42
N LEU A 41 -10.03 -1.09 0.47
CA LEU A 41 -9.45 -2.41 0.36
C LEU A 41 -8.28 -2.35 -0.62
N ALA A 42 -7.11 -2.77 -0.15
CA ALA A 42 -5.89 -2.78 -0.91
C ALA A 42 -6.03 -3.61 -2.18
N THR A 43 -5.60 -3.03 -3.30
CA THR A 43 -5.54 -3.74 -4.57
C THR A 43 -4.21 -4.49 -4.72
N ARG A 44 -4.13 -5.34 -5.74
CA ARG A 44 -2.83 -5.90 -6.17
C ARG A 44 -1.82 -4.80 -6.47
N HIS A 45 -2.22 -3.71 -7.12
CA HIS A 45 -1.30 -2.61 -7.39
C HIS A 45 -0.70 -2.04 -6.08
N ASP A 46 -1.50 -1.89 -5.04
CA ASP A 46 -1.04 -1.39 -3.74
C ASP A 46 -0.05 -2.37 -3.07
N ALA A 47 -0.34 -3.67 -3.09
CA ALA A 47 0.57 -4.69 -2.55
C ALA A 47 1.87 -4.84 -3.36
N TYR A 48 1.85 -4.54 -4.64
CA TYR A 48 2.99 -4.68 -5.55
C TYR A 48 3.68 -3.36 -5.89
N THR A 49 3.22 -2.23 -5.32
CA THR A 49 3.82 -0.92 -5.52
C THR A 49 5.33 -1.00 -5.21
N PRO A 50 6.19 -0.69 -6.21
CA PRO A 50 7.63 -0.74 -6.04
C PRO A 50 8.08 0.15 -4.89
N SER A 51 9.02 -0.36 -4.09
CA SER A 51 9.77 0.45 -3.13
C SER A 51 11.21 0.51 -3.60
N VAL A 52 11.77 1.71 -3.71
CA VAL A 52 13.19 1.89 -4.01
C VAL A 52 13.94 1.99 -2.68
N HIS A 53 14.92 1.11 -2.47
CA HIS A 53 15.68 0.98 -1.22
C HIS A 53 14.81 0.82 0.05
N GLY A 54 13.69 0.10 -0.05
CA GLY A 54 12.74 -0.07 1.05
C GLY A 54 11.90 1.18 1.37
N ARG A 55 12.14 2.30 0.67
CA ARG A 55 11.35 3.53 0.76
C ARG A 55 10.35 3.61 -0.37
N ARG A 56 9.24 4.30 -0.12
CA ARG A 56 8.16 4.45 -1.09
C ARG A 56 8.30 5.76 -1.86
N PRO A 57 8.10 5.73 -3.19
CA PRO A 57 7.93 6.97 -3.97
C PRO A 57 6.79 7.83 -3.42
N GLY A 58 6.94 9.15 -3.48
CA GLY A 58 5.88 10.08 -3.10
C GLY A 58 5.63 10.28 -1.59
N ARG A 59 6.26 9.51 -0.70
CA ARG A 59 6.16 9.76 0.75
C ARG A 59 6.94 11.04 1.10
N PRO A 60 6.33 12.06 1.75
CA PRO A 60 7.04 13.26 2.17
C PRO A 60 8.34 12.91 2.94
N GLY A 61 9.46 13.50 2.54
CA GLY A 61 10.80 13.16 3.04
C GLY A 61 11.53 12.06 2.26
N THR A 62 11.02 11.65 1.10
CA THR A 62 11.67 10.67 0.21
C THR A 62 11.90 11.30 -1.16
N HIS A 63 13.15 11.33 -1.65
CA HIS A 63 13.52 11.87 -2.98
C HIS A 63 13.16 10.95 -4.15
N LEU A 64 12.20 10.05 -3.97
CA LEU A 64 11.80 9.10 -4.99
C LEU A 64 10.57 9.63 -5.74
N PRO A 65 10.68 9.95 -7.04
CA PRO A 65 9.57 10.47 -7.82
C PRO A 65 8.47 9.41 -7.99
N LEU A 66 7.21 9.84 -7.94
CA LEU A 66 6.09 9.03 -8.42
C LEU A 66 6.26 8.86 -9.93
N ALA A 67 6.32 7.61 -10.40
CA ALA A 67 6.30 7.27 -11.83
C ALA A 67 4.85 7.16 -12.32
#